data_AF-A0A8T7CYA2-F1
#
_entry.id   AF-A0A8T7CYA2-F1
#
_cell.length_a   1.000
_cell.length_b   1.000
_cell.length_c   1.000
_cell.angle_alpha   90.00
_cell.angle_beta   90.00
_cell.angle_gamma   90.00
#
_symmetry.space_group_name_H-M   'P 1'
#
loop_
_entity.id
_entity.type
_entity.pdbx_description
1 polymer ?
#
loop_
_entity_poly.entity_id
_entity_poly.type
_entity_poly.pdbx_seq_one_letter_code
_entity_poly.pdbx_strand_id
1 'polypeptide(L)' 'IDHVVELVGVDYVGIGSDYDGVGDSLPVGLKDVSTYPNLVAGLLDRDYSEDDIEKILSGNLLRVWREVENYAATH' A
#
# COMPACT_ATOMS: atom_id res chain seq x y z
N ILE A 1 -0.12 7.04 -6.03
CA ILE A 1 0.79 5.88 -5.93
C ILE A 1 1.94 6.09 -6.89
N ASP A 2 1.67 6.20 -8.20
CA ASP A 2 2.66 6.41 -9.27
C ASP A 2 3.76 7.42 -8.93
N HIS A 3 3.39 8.65 -8.55
CA HIS A 3 4.38 9.68 -8.21
C HIS A 3 5.37 9.27 -7.10
N VAL A 4 4.89 8.54 -6.09
CA VAL A 4 5.75 8.08 -4.98
C VAL A 4 6.61 6.90 -5.44
N VAL A 5 6.03 5.98 -6.23
CA VAL A 5 6.77 4.88 -6.84
C VAL A 5 7.90 5.40 -7.75
N GLU A 6 7.64 6.42 -8.56
CA GLU A 6 8.65 7.09 -9.40
C GLU A 6 9.75 7.76 -8.57
N LEU A 7 9.40 8.32 -7.41
CA LEU A 7 10.32 9.07 -6.56
C LEU A 7 11.24 8.16 -5.74
N VAL A 8 10.71 7.09 -5.16
CA VAL A 8 11.45 6.24 -4.19
C VAL A 8 11.59 4.78 -4.59
N GLY A 9 10.87 4.32 -5.62
CA GLY A 9 10.81 2.92 -6.03
C GLY A 9 9.67 2.15 -5.36
N VAL A 10 9.14 1.13 -6.07
CA VAL A 10 7.99 0.32 -5.63
C VAL A 10 8.23 -0.40 -4.32
N ASP A 11 9.46 -0.76 -4.01
CA ASP A 11 9.83 -1.45 -2.78
C ASP A 11 9.61 -0.58 -1.53
N TYR A 12 9.31 0.72 -1.66
CA TYR A 12 9.19 1.64 -0.52
C TYR A 12 7.80 2.26 -0.37
N VAL A 13 6.79 1.68 -1.03
CA VAL A 13 5.40 2.17 -1.00
C VAL A 13 4.48 1.19 -0.27
N GLY A 14 3.57 1.71 0.54
CA GLY A 14 2.48 0.96 1.18
C GLY A 14 1.17 1.75 1.14
N ILE A 15 0.09 1.16 1.66
CA ILE A 15 -1.24 1.80 1.71
C ILE A 15 -1.66 2.04 3.16
N GLY A 16 -2.14 3.25 3.45
CA GLY A 16 -2.88 3.59 4.66
C GLY A 16 -4.07 4.44 4.27
N SER A 17 -5.29 3.90 4.39
CA SER A 17 -6.50 4.52 3.84
C SER A 17 -7.08 5.65 4.70
N ASP A 18 -6.73 5.67 5.99
CA ASP A 18 -7.37 6.54 6.98
C ASP A 18 -8.91 6.40 7.02
N TYR A 19 -9.41 5.19 6.71
CA TYR A 19 -10.83 4.85 6.91
C TYR A 19 -11.26 5.15 8.34
N ASP A 20 -12.49 5.61 8.51
CA ASP A 20 -13.07 6.11 9.77
C ASP A 20 -12.38 7.36 10.37
N GLY A 21 -11.29 7.86 9.79
CA GLY A 21 -10.57 9.07 10.22
C GLY A 21 -10.99 10.36 9.49
N VAL A 22 -11.51 10.26 8.27
CA VAL A 22 -11.70 11.42 7.36
C VAL A 22 -13.14 11.66 6.89
N GLY A 23 -14.12 10.92 7.43
CA GLY A 23 -15.53 11.04 7.06
C GLY A 23 -15.80 10.77 5.56
N ASP A 24 -16.66 11.56 4.93
CA ASP A 24 -17.07 11.37 3.52
C ASP A 24 -16.12 11.98 2.48
N SER A 25 -14.95 12.47 2.90
CA SER A 25 -13.95 13.07 1.99
C SER A 25 -13.19 12.04 1.15
N LEU A 26 -13.42 10.75 1.39
CA LEU A 26 -12.76 9.65 0.68
C LEU A 26 -13.08 9.66 -0.83
N PRO A 27 -12.13 9.21 -1.68
CA PRO A 27 -12.33 9.17 -3.13
C PRO A 27 -13.54 8.35 -3.56
N VAL A 28 -14.15 8.73 -4.68
CA VAL A 28 -15.21 7.94 -5.32
C VAL A 28 -14.66 6.57 -5.69
N GLY A 29 -15.42 5.52 -5.35
CA GLY A 29 -15.00 4.13 -5.56
C GLY A 29 -14.02 3.59 -4.52
N LEU A 30 -13.66 4.38 -3.50
CA LEU A 30 -12.80 3.98 -2.38
C LEU A 30 -13.42 4.38 -1.02
N LYS A 31 -14.73 4.20 -0.84
CA LYS A 31 -15.48 4.74 0.30
C LYS A 31 -15.37 3.93 1.60
N ASP A 32 -15.03 2.65 1.51
CA ASP A 32 -14.87 1.78 2.68
C ASP A 32 -13.93 0.60 2.37
N VAL A 33 -13.63 -0.21 3.39
CA VAL A 33 -12.70 -1.34 3.28
C VAL A 33 -13.10 -2.39 2.24
N SER A 34 -14.39 -2.50 1.86
CA SER A 34 -14.82 -3.44 0.82
C SER A 34 -14.35 -3.04 -0.58
N THR A 35 -13.88 -1.81 -0.74
CA THR A 35 -13.54 -1.21 -2.05
C THR A 35 -12.07 -1.30 -2.43
N TYR A 36 -11.21 -1.90 -1.60
CA TYR A 36 -9.81 -2.18 -1.97
C TYR A 36 -9.62 -2.91 -3.32
N PRO A 37 -10.52 -3.83 -3.75
CA PRO A 37 -10.41 -4.42 -5.09
C PRO A 37 -10.41 -3.39 -6.23
N ASN A 38 -11.06 -2.23 -6.07
CA ASN A 38 -11.03 -1.16 -7.07
C ASN A 38 -9.64 -0.51 -7.17
N LEU A 39 -8.94 -0.39 -6.05
CA LEU A 39 -7.55 0.09 -6.03
C LEU A 39 -6.63 -0.88 -6.76
N VAL A 40 -6.79 -2.19 -6.51
CA VAL A 40 -6.02 -3.25 -7.19
C VAL A 40 -6.28 -3.22 -8.69
N ALA A 41 -7.55 -3.16 -9.11
CA ALA A 41 -7.90 -3.02 -10.53
C ALA A 41 -7.25 -1.79 -11.16
N GLY A 42 -7.29 -0.64 -10.49
CA GLY A 42 -6.64 0.58 -10.97
C GLY A 42 -5.12 0.51 -11.06
N LEU A 43 -4.44 -0.35 -10.29
CA LEU A 43 -3.01 -0.61 -10.42
C LEU A 43 -2.70 -1.56 -11.59
N LEU A 44 -3.52 -2.60 -11.76
CA LEU A 44 -3.42 -3.52 -12.91
C LEU A 44 -3.62 -2.77 -14.24
N ASP A 45 -4.61 -1.87 -14.30
CA ASP A 45 -4.88 -1.03 -15.48
C ASP A 45 -3.72 -0.06 -15.80
N ARG A 46 -2.79 0.14 -14.86
CA ARG A 46 -1.58 0.97 -15.00
C ARG A 46 -0.31 0.14 -15.20
N ASP A 47 -0.45 -1.13 -15.57
CA ASP A 47 0.65 -2.06 -15.86
C ASP A 47 1.55 -2.38 -14.65
N TYR A 48 1.08 -2.20 -13.42
CA TYR A 48 1.79 -2.77 -12.27
C TYR A 48 1.72 -4.30 -12.33
N SER A 49 2.86 -4.96 -12.12
CA SER A 49 2.89 -6.41 -12.02
C SER A 49 2.17 -6.91 -10.76
N GLU A 50 1.73 -8.17 -10.75
CA GLU A 50 1.15 -8.79 -9.55
C GLU A 50 2.16 -8.76 -8.38
N ASP A 51 3.45 -9.00 -8.65
CA ASP A 51 4.53 -8.91 -7.67
C ASP A 51 4.65 -7.51 -7.06
N ASP A 52 4.54 -6.45 -7.88
CA ASP A 52 4.56 -5.06 -7.42
C ASP A 52 3.34 -4.72 -6.57
N ILE A 53 2.17 -5.22 -6.96
CA ILE A 53 0.93 -5.04 -6.20
C ILE A 53 1.03 -5.76 -4.85
N GLU A 54 1.55 -6.99 -4.81
CA GLU A 54 1.75 -7.73 -3.55
C GLU A 54 2.67 -6.96 -2.58
N LYS A 55 3.76 -6.38 -3.10
CA LYS A 55 4.66 -5.52 -2.33
C LYS A 55 3.94 -4.31 -1.75
N ILE A 56 3.16 -3.58 -2.57
CA ILE A 56 2.41 -2.40 -2.14
C ILE A 56 1.33 -2.75 -1.11
N LEU A 57 0.61 -3.87 -1.30
CA LEU A 57 -0.48 -4.29 -0.42
C LEU A 57 0.01 -4.77 0.95
N SER A 58 1.16 -5.46 1.02
CA SER A 58 1.66 -5.97 2.30
C SER A 58 3.16 -6.25 2.36
N GLY A 59 3.78 -6.67 1.26
CA GLY A 59 5.16 -7.18 1.26
C GLY A 59 6.18 -6.18 1.80
N ASN A 60 6.03 -4.90 1.44
CA ASN A 60 6.91 -3.83 1.91
C ASN A 60 6.74 -3.56 3.41
N LEU A 61 5.49 -3.53 3.90
CA LEU A 61 5.20 -3.36 5.32
C LEU A 61 5.77 -4.53 6.13
N LEU A 62 5.52 -5.76 5.71
CA LEU A 62 6.00 -6.97 6.39
C LEU A 62 7.53 -7.06 6.40
N ARG A 63 8.20 -6.63 5.32
CA ARG A 63 9.67 -6.54 5.30
C ARG A 63 10.17 -5.60 6.39
N VAL A 64 9.63 -4.38 6.45
CA VAL A 64 10.05 -3.38 7.46
C VAL A 64 9.73 -3.85 8.88
N TRP A 65 8.55 -4.42 9.09
CA TRP A 65 8.14 -4.95 10.40
C TRP A 65 9.15 -6.00 10.91
N ARG A 66 9.52 -6.97 10.08
CA ARG A 66 10.52 -8.00 10.44
C ARG A 66 11.88 -7.39 10.80
N GLU A 67 12.34 -6.38 10.06
CA GLU A 67 13.60 -5.70 10.39
C GLU A 67 13.54 -5.00 11.75
N VAL A 68 12.40 -4.38 12.08
CA VAL A 68 12.19 -3.74 13.39
C VAL A 68 12.17 -4.78 14.51
N GLU A 69 11.50 -5.92 14.31
CA GLU A 69 11.51 -7.04 15.27
C GLU A 69 12.91 -7.60 15.49
N ASN A 70 13.67 -7.81 14.40
CA ASN A 70 15.06 -8.28 14.46
C ASN A 70 15.96 -7.30 15.24
N TYR A 71 15.80 -6.00 15.00
CA TYR A 71 16.55 -4.98 15.72
C TYR A 71 16.24 -5.03 17.22
N ALA A 72 14.95 -5.05 17.59
CA ALA A 72 14.50 -5.10 18.98
C ALA A 72 14.91 -6.40 19.71
N ALA A 73 15.12 -7.50 18.99
CA ALA A 73 15.60 -8.76 19.57
C ALA A 73 17.12 -8.76 19.84
N THR A 74 17.87 -7.86 19.21
CA THR A 74 19.34 -7.86 19.23
C THR A 74 19.95 -6.66 19.96
N HIS A 75 19.13 -5.72 20.41
CA HIS A 75 19.50 -4.49 21.13
C HIS A 75 18.57 -4.25 22.31
#